data_AF-A0A6I8UXH1-F1
#
_entry.id   AF-A0A6I8UXH1-F1
#
_cell.length_a   1.000
_cell.length_b   1.000
_cell.length_c   1.000
_cell.angle_alpha   90.00
_cell.angle_beta   90.00
_cell.angle_gamma   90.00
#
_symmetry.space_group_name_H-M   'P 1'
#
loop_
_entity.id
_entity.type
_entity.pdbx_description
1 polymer ?
#
loop_
_entity_poly.entity_id
_entity_poly.type
_entity_poly.pdbx_seq_one_letter_code
_entity_poly.pdbx_strand_id
1 'polypeptide(L)'
;MTPNMEEEAWRVSGISKNYPSYRQHQPATVESWLEGKHSDDGAEGLWRINDKLYDLSDFATRHPGGAYWIECTRGTDITEPFESHHIEDRARQLLSKFEVREAAQPRNYKFTFDQNGFYMTLKRRVREKLRKMNYSPTKKTDYLHSGILASVFMLSWIGTVLNSLFVLSIAGLALCWLANAAHNYFHQRDNWRMYTFNLTLMSFRNWRISHALSHHVYPNSLHDLELSMFEPFLCWVPNPHYGSRIKRWISVVVSPLYYVLSFSMAFLQRLVISLAKKNIMYWDDLIAFTLPLFLYLSTGVGLSAALWNWLHVLAVGAFFFGFIGLTAAHHDPRILHDGDAQRTDRDWGLYQMDTVIDRRDVKWSDLLVLTHFGDHALHHLFPTLDHGVLKHLYPELNQTIQEFDAELREMNHWGHIKGQTQQLLRMEANPMPPGSKKFM
;
A
#
# COMPACT_ATOMS: atom_id res chain seq x y z
N MET A 1 -36.81 8.69 -7.41
CA MET A 1 -36.49 9.68 -6.35
C MET A 1 -35.11 10.20 -6.64
N THR A 2 -34.98 11.47 -7.05
CA THR A 2 -33.70 12.16 -7.05
C THR A 2 -33.18 12.19 -5.60
N PRO A 3 -31.98 11.67 -5.31
CA PRO A 3 -31.38 11.80 -3.98
C PRO A 3 -31.36 13.28 -3.60
N ASN A 4 -31.65 13.56 -2.33
CA ASN A 4 -31.71 14.93 -1.83
C ASN A 4 -30.31 15.55 -1.96
N MET A 5 -30.11 16.53 -2.84
CA MET A 5 -28.79 17.09 -3.16
C MET A 5 -28.02 17.61 -1.93
N GLU A 6 -28.71 17.99 -0.85
CA GLU A 6 -28.11 18.40 0.43
C GLU A 6 -27.52 17.22 1.23
N GLU A 7 -28.05 16.00 1.11
CA GLU A 7 -27.58 14.83 1.88
C GLU A 7 -26.24 14.26 1.37
N GLU A 8 -25.84 14.59 0.14
CA GLU A 8 -24.63 14.07 -0.50
C GLU A 8 -23.51 15.11 -0.64
N ALA A 9 -23.72 16.36 -0.20
CA ALA A 9 -22.74 17.45 -0.35
C ALA A 9 -21.38 17.17 0.34
N TRP A 10 -21.32 16.27 1.31
CA TRP A 10 -20.09 15.85 2.00
C TRP A 10 -19.27 14.80 1.21
N ARG A 11 -19.86 14.17 0.19
CA ARG A 11 -19.23 13.12 -0.63
C ARG A 11 -18.39 13.74 -1.75
N VAL A 12 -17.33 14.44 -1.36
CA VAL A 12 -16.42 15.11 -2.30
C VAL A 12 -15.04 14.50 -2.21
N SER A 13 -14.46 14.12 -3.35
CA SER A 13 -13.06 13.69 -3.45
C SER A 13 -12.15 14.84 -3.87
N GLY A 14 -11.01 14.96 -3.20
CA GLY A 14 -9.99 15.95 -3.52
C GLY A 14 -9.27 15.67 -4.83
N ILE A 15 -9.20 14.39 -5.24
CA ILE A 15 -8.37 13.91 -6.34
C ILE A 15 -9.15 13.43 -7.57
N SER A 16 -10.47 13.25 -7.46
CA SER A 16 -11.32 12.75 -8.55
C SER A 16 -12.57 13.61 -8.73
N LYS A 17 -13.22 13.48 -9.89
CA LYS A 17 -14.47 14.19 -10.21
C LYS A 17 -15.65 13.61 -9.45
N ASN A 18 -15.73 12.29 -9.40
CA ASN A 18 -16.82 11.56 -8.78
C ASN A 18 -16.38 11.01 -7.43
N TYR A 19 -17.32 10.94 -6.48
CA TYR A 19 -17.10 10.17 -5.26
C TYR A 19 -16.93 8.68 -5.61
N PRO A 20 -15.92 7.97 -5.06
CA PRO A 20 -15.67 6.58 -5.44
C PRO A 20 -16.89 5.69 -5.15
N SER A 21 -17.44 5.06 -6.19
CA SER A 21 -18.68 4.28 -6.07
C SER A 21 -18.53 3.07 -5.14
N TYR A 22 -17.33 2.47 -5.07
CA TYR A 22 -17.08 1.32 -4.19
C TYR A 22 -17.34 1.61 -2.71
N ARG A 23 -17.22 2.87 -2.28
CA ARG A 23 -17.45 3.28 -0.88
C ARG A 23 -18.93 3.33 -0.49
N GLN A 24 -19.84 3.21 -1.46
CA GLN A 24 -21.27 3.16 -1.20
C GLN A 24 -21.73 1.77 -0.71
N HIS A 25 -20.84 0.77 -0.79
CA HIS A 25 -21.13 -0.61 -0.41
C HIS A 25 -20.14 -1.06 0.68
N GLN A 26 -20.64 -1.79 1.67
CA GLN A 26 -19.85 -2.36 2.77
C GLN A 26 -20.00 -3.89 2.79
N PRO A 27 -18.94 -4.63 3.16
CA PRO A 27 -17.59 -4.16 3.48
C PRO A 27 -16.82 -3.70 2.24
N ALA A 28 -15.88 -2.75 2.39
CA ALA A 28 -14.92 -2.43 1.35
C ALA A 28 -13.96 -3.61 1.13
N THR A 29 -13.87 -4.11 -0.10
CA THR A 29 -12.97 -5.22 -0.47
C THR A 29 -12.18 -4.86 -1.72
N VAL A 30 -11.19 -5.70 -2.03
CA VAL A 30 -10.41 -5.59 -3.27
C VAL A 30 -11.32 -5.73 -4.49
N GLU A 31 -12.29 -6.63 -4.44
CA GLU A 31 -13.26 -6.85 -5.50
C GLU A 31 -14.18 -5.64 -5.68
N SER A 32 -14.73 -5.10 -4.58
CA SER A 32 -15.61 -3.93 -4.68
C SER A 32 -14.84 -2.70 -5.17
N TRP A 33 -13.57 -2.54 -4.79
CA TRP A 33 -12.72 -1.45 -5.28
C TRP A 33 -12.46 -1.54 -6.78
N LEU A 34 -12.16 -2.73 -7.31
CA LEU A 34 -12.01 -2.94 -8.75
C LEU A 34 -13.32 -2.73 -9.51
N GLU A 35 -14.45 -3.21 -8.99
CA GLU A 35 -15.78 -2.98 -9.58
C GLU A 35 -16.14 -1.48 -9.61
N GLY A 36 -15.81 -0.76 -8.54
CA GLY A 36 -16.01 0.69 -8.48
C GLY A 36 -15.15 1.42 -9.51
N LYS A 37 -13.86 1.10 -9.61
CA LYS A 37 -12.99 1.67 -10.66
C LYS A 37 -13.47 1.35 -12.06
N HIS A 38 -13.92 0.14 -12.31
CA HIS A 38 -14.50 -0.24 -13.60
C HIS A 38 -15.69 0.65 -13.99
N SER A 39 -16.50 1.01 -13.00
CA SER A 39 -17.66 1.89 -13.19
C SER A 39 -17.28 3.36 -13.32
N ASP A 40 -16.28 3.80 -12.56
CA ASP A 40 -15.97 5.23 -12.37
C ASP A 40 -14.94 5.77 -13.38
N ASP A 41 -14.04 4.93 -13.90
CA ASP A 41 -12.84 5.38 -14.63
C ASP A 41 -13.09 5.71 -16.12
N GLY A 42 -14.23 5.27 -16.67
CA GLY A 42 -14.57 5.48 -18.07
C GLY A 42 -13.56 4.85 -19.03
N ALA A 43 -13.06 3.65 -18.70
CA ALA A 43 -12.10 2.91 -19.52
C ALA A 43 -12.77 1.98 -20.57
N GLU A 44 -14.11 1.98 -20.63
CA GLU A 44 -14.92 1.30 -21.67
C GLU A 44 -14.59 -0.20 -21.86
N GLY A 45 -14.24 -0.89 -20.76
CA GLY A 45 -13.86 -2.31 -20.79
C GLY A 45 -12.45 -2.62 -21.30
N LEU A 46 -11.68 -1.58 -21.63
CA LEU A 46 -10.27 -1.62 -22.05
C LEU A 46 -9.36 -1.05 -20.95
N TRP A 47 -8.06 -0.93 -21.21
CA TRP A 47 -7.13 -0.27 -20.30
C TRP A 47 -6.97 1.18 -20.73
N ARG A 48 -7.24 2.11 -19.80
CA ARG A 48 -7.08 3.54 -20.08
C ARG A 48 -5.74 4.04 -19.56
N ILE A 49 -4.98 4.73 -20.41
CA ILE A 49 -3.76 5.48 -20.03
C ILE A 49 -3.86 6.88 -20.65
N ASN A 50 -3.91 7.88 -19.80
CA ASN A 50 -4.33 9.25 -20.11
C ASN A 50 -5.72 9.26 -20.75
N ASP A 51 -5.88 9.89 -21.91
CA ASP A 51 -7.16 9.95 -22.62
C ASP A 51 -7.33 8.85 -23.67
N LYS A 52 -6.41 7.89 -23.73
CA LYS A 52 -6.40 6.81 -24.72
C LYS A 52 -6.76 5.46 -24.12
N LEU A 53 -7.38 4.62 -24.94
CA LEU A 53 -7.75 3.25 -24.64
C LEU A 53 -6.87 2.26 -25.41
N TYR A 54 -6.45 1.21 -24.71
CA TYR A 54 -5.54 0.19 -25.21
C TYR A 54 -6.11 -1.20 -25.00
N ASP A 55 -5.90 -2.10 -25.96
CA ASP A 55 -6.17 -3.53 -25.80
C ASP A 55 -4.88 -4.28 -25.45
N LEU A 56 -4.75 -4.65 -24.18
CA LEU A 56 -3.60 -5.35 -23.64
C LEU A 56 -3.82 -6.86 -23.45
N SER A 57 -4.94 -7.42 -23.94
CA SER A 57 -5.30 -8.82 -23.72
C SER A 57 -4.21 -9.79 -24.18
N ASP A 58 -3.72 -9.64 -25.41
CA ASP A 58 -2.64 -10.49 -25.96
C ASP A 58 -1.26 -10.17 -25.39
N PHE A 59 -1.13 -9.03 -24.70
CA PHE A 59 0.13 -8.63 -24.07
C PHE A 59 0.26 -9.13 -22.64
N ALA A 60 -0.85 -9.40 -21.94
CA ALA A 60 -0.87 -9.77 -20.52
C ALA A 60 0.14 -10.88 -20.18
N THR A 61 0.12 -11.99 -20.90
CA THR A 61 1.03 -13.14 -20.66
C THR A 61 2.49 -12.87 -20.97
N ARG A 62 2.78 -11.80 -21.72
CA ARG A 62 4.14 -11.36 -22.11
C ARG A 62 4.63 -10.18 -21.27
N HIS A 63 3.79 -9.64 -20.38
CA HIS A 63 4.13 -8.51 -19.55
C HIS A 63 5.30 -8.86 -18.61
N PRO A 64 6.45 -8.15 -18.66
CA PRO A 64 7.62 -8.49 -17.86
C PRO A 64 7.40 -8.45 -16.34
N GLY A 65 6.41 -7.69 -15.87
CA GLY A 65 6.03 -7.61 -14.46
C GLY A 65 5.08 -8.72 -13.99
N GLY A 66 4.55 -9.55 -14.90
CA GLY A 66 3.56 -10.59 -14.64
C GLY A 66 2.18 -10.24 -15.21
N ALA A 67 1.43 -11.27 -15.61
CA ALA A 67 0.12 -11.13 -16.27
C ALA A 67 -0.96 -10.59 -15.32
N TYR A 68 -0.84 -10.90 -14.02
CA TYR A 68 -1.79 -10.52 -12.97
C TYR A 68 -2.16 -9.04 -13.03
N TRP A 69 -1.16 -8.15 -13.17
CA TRP A 69 -1.36 -6.70 -13.20
C TRP A 69 -2.24 -6.22 -14.35
N ILE A 70 -2.12 -6.87 -15.52
CA ILE A 70 -2.92 -6.52 -16.69
C ILE A 70 -4.31 -7.11 -16.55
N GLU A 71 -4.39 -8.38 -16.14
CA GLU A 71 -5.67 -9.10 -16.00
C GLU A 71 -6.59 -8.45 -14.96
N CYS A 72 -6.07 -8.09 -13.77
CA CYS A 72 -6.90 -7.56 -12.69
C CYS A 72 -7.32 -6.10 -12.89
N THR A 73 -6.66 -5.36 -13.77
CA THR A 73 -6.94 -3.93 -14.06
C THR A 73 -7.72 -3.72 -15.36
N ARG A 74 -8.22 -4.80 -15.98
CA ARG A 74 -9.01 -4.68 -17.20
C ARG A 74 -10.25 -3.81 -16.95
N GLY A 75 -10.45 -2.82 -17.81
CA GLY A 75 -11.57 -1.91 -17.70
C GLY A 75 -11.37 -0.80 -16.66
N THR A 76 -10.13 -0.52 -16.23
CA THR A 76 -9.83 0.60 -15.32
C THR A 76 -8.88 1.62 -15.96
N ASP A 77 -8.83 2.82 -15.39
CA ASP A 77 -7.77 3.80 -15.66
C ASP A 77 -6.52 3.40 -14.87
N ILE A 78 -5.46 3.10 -15.62
CA ILE A 78 -4.16 2.65 -15.11
C ILE A 78 -3.06 3.69 -15.38
N THR A 79 -3.42 4.97 -15.59
CA THR A 79 -2.45 6.03 -15.86
C THR A 79 -1.42 6.17 -14.75
N GLU A 80 -1.85 6.38 -13.51
CA GLU A 80 -0.93 6.57 -12.38
C GLU A 80 -0.08 5.30 -12.12
N PRO A 81 -0.65 4.07 -12.07
CA PRO A 81 0.16 2.85 -12.01
C PRO A 81 1.14 2.71 -13.17
N PHE A 82 0.73 3.03 -14.40
CA PHE A 82 1.61 2.96 -15.57
C PHE A 82 2.81 3.90 -15.40
N GLU A 83 2.56 5.14 -14.99
CA GLU A 83 3.61 6.13 -14.80
C GLU A 83 4.53 5.79 -13.63
N SER A 84 4.01 5.32 -12.50
CA SER A 84 4.82 5.03 -11.31
C SER A 84 5.65 3.74 -11.42
N HIS A 85 5.14 2.74 -12.14
CA HIS A 85 5.80 1.44 -12.23
C HIS A 85 6.78 1.33 -13.41
N HIS A 86 6.65 2.16 -14.44
CA HIS A 86 7.53 2.16 -15.62
C HIS A 86 8.48 3.35 -15.62
N ILE A 87 9.68 3.17 -15.08
CA ILE A 87 10.72 4.21 -15.06
C ILE A 87 11.29 4.44 -16.47
N GLU A 88 11.53 3.37 -17.25
CA GLU A 88 12.08 3.43 -18.61
C GLU A 88 11.03 3.76 -19.68
N ASP A 89 11.44 4.41 -20.77
CA ASP A 89 10.51 4.85 -21.84
C ASP A 89 10.04 3.71 -22.76
N ARG A 90 10.67 2.53 -22.67
CA ARG A 90 10.37 1.37 -23.53
C ARG A 90 8.89 0.95 -23.46
N ALA A 91 8.28 1.02 -22.28
CA ALA A 91 6.88 0.68 -22.10
C ALA A 91 5.98 1.63 -22.92
N ARG A 92 6.25 2.94 -22.86
CA ARG A 92 5.51 3.95 -23.65
C ARG A 92 5.70 3.75 -25.15
N GLN A 93 6.91 3.43 -25.61
CA GLN A 93 7.17 3.15 -27.02
C GLN A 93 6.38 1.94 -27.52
N LEU A 94 6.30 0.88 -26.71
CA LEU A 94 5.54 -0.34 -27.03
C LEU A 94 4.02 -0.08 -27.06
N LEU A 95 3.54 0.81 -26.19
CA LEU A 95 2.11 1.03 -25.95
C LEU A 95 1.33 1.44 -27.21
N SER A 96 1.96 2.18 -28.13
CA SER A 96 1.38 2.59 -29.42
C SER A 96 0.83 1.44 -30.27
N LYS A 97 1.36 0.22 -30.11
CA LYS A 97 0.93 -0.97 -30.86
C LYS A 97 -0.42 -1.52 -30.40
N PHE A 98 -0.86 -1.13 -29.21
CA PHE A 98 -2.07 -1.62 -28.56
C PHE A 98 -3.16 -0.56 -28.49
N GLU A 99 -2.90 0.65 -29.01
CA GLU A 99 -3.85 1.76 -29.01
C GLU A 99 -5.05 1.41 -29.89
N VAL A 100 -6.26 1.60 -29.34
CA VAL A 100 -7.52 1.35 -30.05
C VAL A 100 -8.15 2.67 -30.47
N ARG A 101 -8.33 3.60 -29.53
CA ARG A 101 -8.98 4.91 -29.72
C ARG A 101 -8.82 5.82 -28.51
N GLU A 102 -9.22 7.09 -28.66
CA GLU A 102 -9.45 8.00 -27.54
C GLU A 102 -10.70 7.57 -26.73
N ALA A 103 -10.69 7.83 -25.42
CA ALA A 103 -11.82 7.60 -24.53
C ALA A 103 -12.93 8.61 -24.78
N ALA A 104 -14.19 8.17 -24.69
CA ALA A 104 -15.35 9.01 -24.97
C ALA A 104 -15.58 10.10 -23.91
N GLN A 105 -15.09 9.89 -22.68
CA GLN A 105 -15.29 10.79 -21.56
C GLN A 105 -13.95 11.23 -20.94
N PRO A 106 -13.86 12.46 -20.43
CA PRO A 106 -12.69 12.92 -19.69
C PRO A 106 -12.34 12.01 -18.50
N ARG A 107 -11.06 11.96 -18.11
CA ARG A 107 -10.60 11.16 -16.95
C ARG A 107 -11.35 11.51 -15.66
N ASN A 108 -11.54 10.52 -14.79
CA ASN A 108 -12.09 10.73 -13.45
C ASN A 108 -11.07 11.42 -12.52
N TYR A 109 -9.80 11.03 -12.60
CA TYR A 109 -8.72 11.57 -11.78
C TYR A 109 -8.25 12.95 -12.26
N LYS A 110 -7.85 13.79 -11.31
CA LYS A 110 -7.40 15.19 -11.53
C LYS A 110 -5.87 15.32 -11.63
N PHE A 111 -5.13 14.22 -11.47
CA PHE A 111 -3.67 14.24 -11.49
C PHE A 111 -3.10 14.53 -12.87
N THR A 112 -1.94 15.19 -12.86
CA THR A 112 -1.17 15.49 -14.06
C THR A 112 0.20 14.81 -14.02
N PHE A 113 0.70 14.50 -15.22
CA PHE A 113 2.05 14.01 -15.47
C PHE A 113 2.70 14.92 -16.53
N ASP A 114 2.71 16.23 -16.28
CA ASP A 114 3.34 17.20 -17.16
C ASP A 114 4.82 16.84 -17.33
N GLN A 115 5.33 16.88 -18.55
CA GLN A 115 6.74 16.58 -18.82
C GLN A 115 7.68 17.52 -18.07
N ASN A 116 7.29 18.76 -17.82
CA ASN A 116 8.07 19.71 -17.02
C ASN A 116 7.59 19.79 -15.56
N GLY A 117 6.66 18.93 -15.16
CA GLY A 117 6.21 18.79 -13.78
C GLY A 117 7.24 18.11 -12.87
N PHE A 118 6.97 18.12 -11.57
CA PHE A 118 7.85 17.57 -10.54
C PHE A 118 8.12 16.08 -10.78
N TYR A 119 7.07 15.28 -10.94
CA TYR A 119 7.24 13.82 -11.03
C TYR A 119 8.03 13.40 -12.27
N MET A 120 7.68 13.95 -13.43
CA MET A 120 8.35 13.58 -14.68
C MET A 120 9.81 14.07 -14.73
N THR A 121 10.10 15.21 -14.09
CA THR A 121 11.47 15.69 -13.91
C THR A 121 12.28 14.75 -13.02
N LEU A 122 11.73 14.35 -11.87
CA LEU A 122 12.38 13.37 -10.99
C LEU A 122 12.59 12.03 -11.69
N LYS A 123 11.56 11.51 -12.37
CA LYS A 123 11.59 10.23 -13.09
C LYS A 123 12.71 10.19 -14.14
N ARG A 124 12.93 11.28 -14.89
CA ARG A 124 14.06 11.39 -15.83
C ARG A 124 15.42 11.33 -15.14
N ARG A 125 15.60 12.09 -14.05
CA ARG A 125 16.85 12.10 -13.26
C ARG A 125 17.15 10.72 -12.69
N VAL A 126 16.15 10.09 -12.09
CA VAL A 126 16.24 8.73 -11.53
C VAL A 126 16.61 7.74 -12.63
N ARG A 127 15.96 7.77 -13.79
CA ARG A 127 16.32 6.91 -14.94
C ARG A 127 17.78 7.06 -15.35
N GLU A 128 18.27 8.29 -15.49
CA GLU A 128 19.69 8.54 -15.83
C GLU A 128 20.64 8.01 -14.74
N LYS A 129 20.30 8.21 -13.47
CA LYS A 129 21.08 7.70 -12.34
C LYS A 129 21.13 6.17 -12.35
N LEU A 130 20.00 5.52 -12.54
CA LEU A 130 19.88 4.06 -12.58
C LEU A 130 20.69 3.45 -13.74
N ARG A 131 20.70 4.09 -14.92
CA ARG A 131 21.53 3.66 -16.06
C ARG A 131 23.03 3.73 -15.75
N LYS A 132 23.48 4.74 -15.01
CA LYS A 132 24.90 4.90 -14.60
C LYS A 132 25.31 3.89 -13.53
N MET A 133 24.39 3.52 -12.65
CA MET A 133 24.66 2.57 -11.56
C MET A 133 24.56 1.11 -11.99
N ASN A 134 23.93 0.82 -13.14
CA ASN A 134 23.58 -0.53 -13.59
C ASN A 134 22.90 -1.35 -12.48
N TYR A 135 21.72 -0.89 -12.06
CA TYR A 135 21.01 -1.44 -10.91
C TYR A 135 20.36 -2.81 -11.18
N SER A 136 20.23 -3.59 -10.12
CA SER A 136 19.40 -4.80 -10.05
C SER A 136 18.85 -4.94 -8.62
N PRO A 137 17.77 -5.71 -8.39
CA PRO A 137 17.36 -6.05 -7.03
C PRO A 137 18.56 -6.52 -6.22
N THR A 138 18.77 -5.93 -5.05
CA THR A 138 20.05 -6.11 -4.37
C THR A 138 20.13 -7.51 -3.77
N LYS A 139 21.26 -8.21 -3.98
CA LYS A 139 21.48 -9.50 -3.30
C LYS A 139 21.40 -9.37 -1.77
N LYS A 140 21.65 -8.17 -1.25
CA LYS A 140 21.56 -7.86 0.17
C LYS A 140 20.12 -7.97 0.69
N THR A 141 19.14 -7.35 0.04
CA THR A 141 17.73 -7.47 0.46
C THR A 141 17.24 -8.92 0.35
N ASP A 142 17.69 -9.65 -0.68
CA ASP A 142 17.44 -11.08 -0.86
C ASP A 142 17.94 -11.93 0.31
N TYR A 143 19.19 -11.71 0.75
CA TYR A 143 19.77 -12.42 1.90
C TYR A 143 19.10 -12.04 3.22
N LEU A 144 18.80 -10.76 3.43
CA LEU A 144 18.10 -10.30 4.62
C LEU A 144 16.71 -10.95 4.72
N HIS A 145 15.94 -10.93 3.64
CA HIS A 145 14.63 -11.58 3.59
C HIS A 145 14.72 -13.08 3.87
N SER A 146 15.66 -13.79 3.23
CA SER A 146 15.84 -15.23 3.42
C SER A 146 16.26 -15.56 4.86
N GLY A 147 17.11 -14.72 5.48
CA GLY A 147 17.50 -14.84 6.88
C GLY A 147 16.34 -14.59 7.86
N ILE A 148 15.46 -13.63 7.56
CA ILE A 148 14.24 -13.39 8.36
C ILE A 148 13.28 -14.58 8.23
N LEU A 149 13.06 -15.11 7.03
CA LEU A 149 12.25 -16.31 6.81
C LEU A 149 12.77 -17.50 7.62
N ALA A 150 14.09 -17.77 7.56
CA ALA A 150 14.71 -18.82 8.35
C ALA A 150 14.52 -18.58 9.86
N SER A 151 14.65 -17.33 10.31
CA SER A 151 14.43 -16.94 11.70
C SER A 151 13.01 -17.23 12.18
N VAL A 152 11.97 -17.01 11.35
CA VAL A 152 10.59 -17.36 11.70
C VAL A 152 10.48 -18.84 12.06
N PHE A 153 10.94 -19.73 11.17
CA PHE A 153 10.85 -21.17 11.41
C PHE A 153 11.72 -21.63 12.58
N MET A 154 12.97 -21.16 12.68
CA MET A 154 13.89 -21.54 13.76
C MET A 154 13.37 -21.08 15.12
N LEU A 155 12.96 -19.82 15.26
CA LEU A 155 12.47 -19.29 16.54
C LEU A 155 11.14 -19.92 16.93
N SER A 156 10.21 -20.15 15.98
CA SER A 156 8.98 -20.88 16.28
C SER A 156 9.24 -22.32 16.74
N TRP A 157 10.22 -23.00 16.13
CA TRP A 157 10.64 -24.34 16.53
C TRP A 157 11.24 -24.35 17.94
N ILE A 158 12.23 -23.48 18.20
CA ILE A 158 12.87 -23.36 19.52
C ILE A 158 11.83 -23.00 20.58
N GLY A 159 10.97 -22.01 20.31
CA GLY A 159 9.92 -21.61 21.23
C GLY A 159 8.92 -22.73 21.52
N THR A 160 8.64 -23.59 20.54
CA THR A 160 7.78 -24.77 20.73
C THR A 160 8.48 -25.86 21.55
N VAL A 161 9.71 -26.22 21.22
CA VAL A 161 10.49 -27.25 21.93
C VAL A 161 10.74 -26.87 23.38
N LEU A 162 11.04 -25.59 23.63
CA LEU A 162 11.27 -25.06 24.98
C LEU A 162 9.98 -24.65 25.70
N ASN A 163 8.81 -24.76 25.06
CA ASN A 163 7.53 -24.26 25.55
C ASN A 163 7.62 -22.80 26.07
N SER A 164 8.30 -21.94 25.31
CA SER A 164 8.59 -20.56 25.69
C SER A 164 7.80 -19.56 24.87
N LEU A 165 6.78 -18.97 25.49
CA LEU A 165 5.99 -17.87 24.88
C LEU A 165 6.86 -16.66 24.54
N PHE A 166 7.93 -16.40 25.29
CA PHE A 166 8.86 -15.30 24.99
C PHE A 166 9.56 -15.51 23.64
N VAL A 167 10.12 -16.71 23.41
CA VAL A 167 10.77 -17.04 22.13
C VAL A 167 9.75 -17.05 20.99
N LEU A 168 8.54 -17.56 21.22
CA LEU A 168 7.45 -17.48 20.24
C LEU A 168 7.05 -16.03 19.91
N SER A 169 7.08 -15.11 20.88
CA SER A 169 6.87 -13.69 20.62
C SER A 169 7.97 -13.07 19.75
N ILE A 170 9.23 -13.48 19.92
CA ILE A 170 10.32 -13.07 19.02
C ILE A 170 10.10 -13.65 17.62
N ALA A 171 9.60 -14.88 17.51
CA ALA A 171 9.21 -15.46 16.22
C ALA A 171 8.06 -14.68 15.56
N GLY A 172 7.09 -14.19 16.35
CA GLY A 172 6.03 -13.30 15.88
C GLY A 172 6.58 -11.97 15.35
N LEU A 173 7.55 -11.36 16.05
CA LEU A 173 8.25 -10.17 15.54
C LEU A 173 9.00 -10.46 14.24
N ALA A 174 9.65 -11.62 14.12
CA ALA A 174 10.28 -12.04 12.87
C ALA A 174 9.25 -12.23 11.73
N LEU A 175 8.04 -12.72 12.03
CA LEU A 175 6.95 -12.83 11.06
C LEU A 175 6.47 -11.45 10.59
N CYS A 176 6.35 -10.48 11.50
CA CYS A 176 6.07 -9.08 11.14
C CYS A 176 7.13 -8.53 10.17
N TRP A 177 8.41 -8.70 10.49
CA TRP A 177 9.50 -8.27 9.61
C TRP A 177 9.52 -9.00 8.28
N LEU A 178 9.13 -10.29 8.26
CA LEU A 178 8.99 -11.04 7.02
C LEU A 178 7.88 -10.46 6.14
N ALA A 179 6.75 -10.09 6.73
CA ALA A 179 5.63 -9.47 6.03
C ALA A 179 6.03 -8.11 5.43
N ASN A 180 6.66 -7.24 6.22
CA ASN A 180 7.18 -5.96 5.74
C ASN A 180 8.28 -6.14 4.67
N ALA A 181 9.15 -7.14 4.81
CA ALA A 181 10.16 -7.42 3.78
C ALA A 181 9.56 -8.01 2.50
N ALA A 182 8.48 -8.80 2.58
CA ALA A 182 7.81 -9.38 1.42
C ALA A 182 7.14 -8.31 0.54
N HIS A 183 6.79 -7.16 1.13
CA HIS A 183 6.22 -6.01 0.42
C HIS A 183 7.09 -5.48 -0.69
N ASN A 184 8.41 -5.41 -0.48
CA ASN A 184 9.39 -5.11 -1.52
C ASN A 184 9.20 -5.95 -2.79
N TYR A 185 8.85 -7.22 -2.62
CA TYR A 185 8.85 -8.19 -3.72
C TYR A 185 7.53 -8.27 -4.46
N PHE A 186 6.40 -7.93 -3.84
CA PHE A 186 5.13 -7.96 -4.56
C PHE A 186 4.94 -6.75 -5.48
N HIS A 187 5.69 -5.66 -5.30
CA HIS A 187 5.80 -4.54 -6.26
C HIS A 187 6.71 -4.85 -7.45
N GLN A 188 7.63 -5.80 -7.28
CA GLN A 188 8.57 -6.22 -8.33
C GLN A 188 7.93 -7.27 -9.26
N ARG A 189 8.70 -7.65 -10.30
CA ARG A 189 8.40 -8.82 -11.12
C ARG A 189 8.14 -10.04 -10.24
N ASP A 190 7.17 -10.86 -10.63
CA ASP A 190 6.84 -12.12 -9.96
C ASP A 190 8.08 -12.92 -9.58
N ASN A 191 8.16 -13.25 -8.30
CA ASN A 191 9.26 -13.97 -7.69
C ASN A 191 8.72 -14.74 -6.47
N TRP A 192 9.46 -15.74 -5.99
CA TRP A 192 8.94 -16.61 -4.93
C TRP A 192 8.82 -15.91 -3.56
N ARG A 193 9.54 -14.80 -3.33
CA ARG A 193 9.56 -14.10 -2.02
C ARG A 193 8.27 -13.34 -1.75
N MET A 194 7.52 -12.96 -2.78
CA MET A 194 6.20 -12.37 -2.58
C MET A 194 5.25 -13.33 -1.83
N TYR A 195 5.39 -14.64 -2.04
CA TYR A 195 4.53 -15.65 -1.42
C TYR A 195 4.78 -15.81 0.09
N THR A 196 5.93 -15.38 0.62
CA THR A 196 6.19 -15.47 2.07
C THR A 196 5.27 -14.55 2.85
N PHE A 197 4.70 -13.52 2.21
CA PHE A 197 3.67 -12.68 2.80
C PHE A 197 2.46 -13.51 3.27
N ASN A 198 2.14 -14.60 2.57
CA ASN A 198 1.00 -15.45 2.90
C ASN A 198 1.19 -16.26 4.19
N LEU A 199 2.40 -16.31 4.77
CA LEU A 199 2.61 -16.86 6.13
C LEU A 199 1.82 -16.10 7.21
N THR A 200 1.38 -14.88 6.90
CA THR A 200 0.57 -14.01 7.77
C THR A 200 -0.92 -14.31 7.74
N LEU A 201 -1.40 -15.28 6.95
CA LEU A 201 -2.82 -15.46 6.56
C LEU A 201 -3.40 -14.37 5.64
N MET A 202 -2.68 -13.27 5.39
CA MET A 202 -3.06 -12.30 4.36
C MET A 202 -2.65 -12.80 2.96
N SER A 203 -3.20 -12.20 1.89
CA SER A 203 -2.85 -12.57 0.52
C SER A 203 -2.03 -11.50 -0.16
N PHE A 204 -0.88 -11.88 -0.72
CA PHE A 204 -0.08 -10.98 -1.55
C PHE A 204 -0.86 -10.49 -2.78
N ARG A 205 -1.83 -11.27 -3.28
CA ARG A 205 -2.69 -10.87 -4.41
C ARG A 205 -3.59 -9.70 -4.04
N ASN A 206 -4.25 -9.81 -2.88
CA ASN A 206 -5.06 -8.71 -2.35
C ASN A 206 -4.19 -7.49 -2.06
N TRP A 207 -3.00 -7.68 -1.48
CA TRP A 207 -2.06 -6.59 -1.20
C TRP A 207 -1.51 -5.90 -2.45
N ARG A 208 -1.32 -6.62 -3.55
CA ARG A 208 -1.03 -6.00 -4.85
C ARG A 208 -2.12 -5.03 -5.29
N ILE A 209 -3.37 -5.24 -4.89
CA ILE A 209 -4.45 -4.32 -5.24
C ILE A 209 -4.62 -3.25 -4.15
N SER A 210 -4.86 -3.65 -2.89
CA SER A 210 -5.10 -2.71 -1.77
C SER A 210 -3.91 -1.80 -1.52
N HIS A 211 -2.70 -2.37 -1.54
CA HIS A 211 -1.51 -1.60 -1.25
C HIS A 211 -0.93 -1.01 -2.52
N ALA A 212 -0.56 -1.83 -3.51
CA ALA A 212 0.21 -1.33 -4.65
C ALA A 212 -0.59 -0.52 -5.68
N LEU A 213 -1.83 -0.88 -5.99
CA LEU A 213 -2.65 -0.12 -6.95
C LEU A 213 -3.52 0.96 -6.32
N SER A 214 -3.85 0.80 -5.05
CA SER A 214 -4.72 1.73 -4.33
C SER A 214 -3.91 2.64 -3.40
N HIS A 215 -3.33 2.12 -2.31
CA HIS A 215 -2.63 2.94 -1.33
C HIS A 215 -1.38 3.65 -1.87
N HIS A 216 -0.51 3.00 -2.65
CA HIS A 216 0.69 3.63 -3.24
C HIS A 216 0.34 4.72 -4.26
N VAL A 217 -0.78 4.55 -4.95
CA VAL A 217 -1.17 5.41 -6.06
C VAL A 217 -1.97 6.61 -5.57
N TYR A 218 -2.82 6.38 -4.57
CA TYR A 218 -3.79 7.34 -4.06
C TYR A 218 -3.76 7.47 -2.53
N PRO A 219 -2.59 7.50 -1.87
CA PRO A 219 -2.49 7.43 -0.41
C PRO A 219 -3.33 8.51 0.27
N ASN A 220 -4.00 8.18 1.36
CA ASN A 220 -4.84 9.08 2.15
C ASN A 220 -6.04 9.73 1.42
N SER A 221 -6.34 9.33 0.18
CA SER A 221 -7.54 9.79 -0.53
C SER A 221 -8.74 8.87 -0.26
N LEU A 222 -9.92 9.28 -0.71
CA LEU A 222 -11.08 8.40 -0.73
C LEU A 222 -10.92 7.18 -1.67
N HIS A 223 -9.95 7.19 -2.58
CA HIS A 223 -9.59 6.02 -3.42
C HIS A 223 -8.59 5.07 -2.73
N ASP A 224 -8.09 5.44 -1.55
CA ASP A 224 -7.26 4.58 -0.70
C ASP A 224 -8.12 3.51 -0.02
N LEU A 225 -7.97 2.27 -0.49
CA LEU A 225 -8.66 1.11 0.04
C LEU A 225 -8.16 0.81 1.46
N GLU A 226 -6.91 1.12 1.79
CA GLU A 226 -6.34 0.96 3.13
C GLU A 226 -6.80 2.06 4.10
N LEU A 227 -7.52 3.10 3.65
CA LEU A 227 -8.37 3.86 4.57
C LEU A 227 -9.72 3.16 4.79
N SER A 228 -10.34 2.72 3.68
CA SER A 228 -11.71 2.20 3.66
C SER A 228 -11.87 0.88 4.41
N MET A 229 -10.86 0.00 4.34
CA MET A 229 -10.89 -1.35 4.93
C MET A 229 -10.92 -1.35 6.46
N PHE A 230 -10.44 -0.28 7.10
CA PHE A 230 -10.47 -0.16 8.55
C PHE A 230 -11.73 0.54 9.05
N GLU A 231 -12.53 1.15 8.18
CA GLU A 231 -13.78 1.79 8.56
C GLU A 231 -14.86 0.74 8.91
N PRO A 232 -15.72 1.01 9.91
CA PRO A 232 -15.80 2.23 10.71
C PRO A 232 -14.93 2.20 11.98
N PHE A 233 -14.02 1.23 12.12
CA PHE A 233 -13.24 1.04 13.35
C PHE A 233 -12.10 2.03 13.48
N LEU A 234 -11.34 2.29 12.41
CA LEU A 234 -10.32 3.32 12.33
C LEU A 234 -10.68 4.26 11.18
N CYS A 235 -10.85 5.54 11.46
CA CYS A 235 -11.18 6.55 10.46
C CYS A 235 -10.14 7.66 10.51
N TRP A 236 -9.48 7.93 9.38
CA TRP A 236 -8.49 9.01 9.26
C TRP A 236 -8.95 10.18 8.41
N VAL A 237 -10.03 10.04 7.63
CA VAL A 237 -10.64 11.15 6.89
C VAL A 237 -11.19 12.16 7.90
N PRO A 238 -10.75 13.44 7.92
CA PRO A 238 -11.13 14.42 8.93
C PRO A 238 -12.51 15.05 8.62
N ASN A 239 -13.54 14.21 8.63
CA ASN A 239 -14.93 14.62 8.38
C ASN A 239 -15.87 13.86 9.35
N PRO A 240 -16.81 14.57 10.03
CA PRO A 240 -17.74 13.96 10.99
C PRO A 240 -18.65 12.87 10.43
N HIS A 241 -18.91 12.87 9.12
CA HIS A 241 -19.71 11.84 8.44
C HIS A 241 -19.02 10.46 8.46
N TYR A 242 -17.68 10.41 8.46
CA TYR A 242 -16.93 9.15 8.56
C TYR A 242 -16.74 8.67 10.00
N GLY A 243 -16.77 9.58 10.97
CA GLY A 243 -16.55 9.21 12.37
C GLY A 243 -16.92 10.34 13.32
N SER A 244 -17.94 10.10 14.14
CA SER A 244 -18.33 10.98 15.23
C SER A 244 -17.24 11.04 16.30
N ARG A 245 -17.26 12.09 17.14
CA ARG A 245 -16.28 12.27 18.23
C ARG A 245 -16.10 11.04 19.12
N ILE A 246 -17.20 10.33 19.43
CA ILE A 246 -17.15 9.11 20.24
C ILE A 246 -16.45 7.98 19.47
N LYS A 247 -16.80 7.76 18.20
CA LYS A 247 -16.15 6.73 17.36
C LYS A 247 -14.65 6.96 17.24
N ARG A 248 -14.21 8.21 17.10
CA ARG A 248 -12.78 8.59 17.03
C ARG A 248 -12.00 8.15 18.28
N TRP A 249 -12.56 8.38 19.47
CA TRP A 249 -11.95 7.89 20.72
C TRP A 249 -11.97 6.37 20.84
N ILE A 250 -13.06 5.72 20.39
CA ILE A 250 -13.13 4.26 20.31
C ILE A 250 -12.03 3.73 19.39
N SER A 251 -11.78 4.36 18.24
CA SER A 251 -10.69 3.98 17.32
C SER A 251 -9.35 3.94 18.04
N VAL A 252 -9.01 4.97 18.82
CA VAL A 252 -7.74 5.02 19.57
C VAL A 252 -7.62 3.87 20.57
N VAL A 253 -8.69 3.60 21.33
CA VAL A 253 -8.68 2.56 22.37
C VAL A 253 -8.66 1.14 21.77
N VAL A 254 -9.39 0.92 20.67
CA VAL A 254 -9.55 -0.40 20.05
C VAL A 254 -8.42 -0.73 19.07
N SER A 255 -7.67 0.26 18.58
CA SER A 255 -6.55 0.06 17.63
C SER A 255 -5.62 -1.10 18.00
N PRO A 256 -5.08 -1.22 19.23
CA PRO A 256 -4.21 -2.33 19.60
C PRO A 256 -4.86 -3.72 19.44
N LEU A 257 -6.14 -3.83 19.80
CA LEU A 257 -6.90 -5.08 19.64
C LEU A 257 -7.14 -5.41 18.17
N TYR A 258 -7.47 -4.39 17.37
CA TYR A 258 -7.63 -4.56 15.92
C TYR A 258 -6.32 -5.07 15.28
N TYR A 259 -5.16 -4.55 15.71
CA TYR A 259 -3.86 -4.98 15.17
C TYR A 259 -3.62 -6.47 15.40
N VAL A 260 -3.88 -6.98 16.61
CA VAL A 260 -3.74 -8.42 16.96
C VAL A 260 -4.59 -9.32 16.05
N LEU A 261 -5.78 -8.86 15.67
CA LEU A 261 -6.74 -9.65 14.90
C LEU A 261 -6.60 -9.47 13.38
N SER A 262 -5.83 -8.49 12.90
CA SER A 262 -5.79 -8.05 11.50
C SER A 262 -5.53 -9.19 10.50
N PHE A 263 -4.53 -10.03 10.79
CA PHE A 263 -4.17 -11.21 9.98
C PHE A 263 -5.33 -12.21 9.87
N SER A 264 -5.91 -12.59 11.01
CA SER A 264 -7.03 -13.54 11.06
C SER A 264 -8.29 -12.96 10.42
N MET A 265 -8.59 -11.68 10.64
CA MET A 265 -9.74 -11.00 10.05
C MET A 265 -9.64 -10.94 8.52
N ALA A 266 -8.46 -10.63 7.97
CA ALA A 266 -8.23 -10.60 6.52
C ALA A 266 -8.50 -11.97 5.87
N PHE A 267 -8.07 -13.06 6.51
CA PHE A 267 -8.34 -14.42 6.03
C PHE A 267 -9.80 -14.82 6.17
N LEU A 268 -10.39 -14.60 7.35
CA LEU A 268 -11.79 -14.94 7.62
C LEU A 268 -12.74 -14.19 6.68
N GLN A 269 -12.48 -12.91 6.40
CA GLN A 269 -13.28 -12.14 5.46
C GLN A 269 -13.26 -12.78 4.07
N ARG A 270 -12.08 -13.14 3.55
CA ARG A 270 -11.95 -13.79 2.24
C ARG A 270 -12.56 -15.18 2.20
N LEU A 271 -12.43 -15.95 3.28
CA LEU A 271 -13.05 -17.26 3.42
C LEU A 271 -14.59 -17.15 3.38
N VAL A 272 -15.16 -16.23 4.16
CA VAL A 272 -16.61 -16.00 4.19
C VAL A 272 -17.13 -15.55 2.82
N ILE A 273 -16.47 -14.59 2.16
CA ILE A 273 -16.85 -14.17 0.80
C ILE A 273 -16.78 -15.34 -0.18
N SER A 274 -15.76 -16.19 -0.06
CA SER A 274 -15.57 -17.35 -0.93
C SER A 274 -16.65 -18.40 -0.79
N LEU A 275 -17.12 -18.63 0.45
CA LEU A 275 -18.21 -19.56 0.74
C LEU A 275 -19.59 -18.97 0.40
N ALA A 276 -19.77 -17.66 0.59
CA ALA A 276 -21.09 -17.02 0.47
C ALA A 276 -21.40 -16.46 -0.93
N LYS A 277 -20.38 -16.09 -1.73
CA LYS A 277 -20.57 -15.40 -3.02
C LYS A 277 -19.84 -16.09 -4.16
N LYS A 278 -18.51 -15.96 -4.19
CA LYS A 278 -17.64 -16.45 -5.26
C LYS A 278 -16.29 -16.76 -4.65
N ASN A 279 -15.73 -17.92 -5.00
CA ASN A 279 -14.40 -18.30 -4.53
C ASN A 279 -13.34 -17.27 -4.95
N ILE A 280 -12.72 -16.64 -3.97
CA ILE A 280 -11.59 -15.72 -4.09
C ILE A 280 -10.35 -16.24 -3.31
N MET A 281 -10.40 -17.50 -2.87
CA MET A 281 -9.25 -18.22 -2.32
C MET A 281 -8.46 -18.90 -3.42
N TYR A 282 -7.13 -18.92 -3.26
CA TYR A 282 -6.16 -19.53 -4.16
C TYR A 282 -5.30 -20.55 -3.41
N TRP A 283 -4.57 -21.39 -4.14
CA TRP A 283 -3.68 -22.37 -3.52
C TRP A 283 -2.65 -21.72 -2.58
N ASP A 284 -2.21 -20.51 -2.91
CA ASP A 284 -1.22 -19.77 -2.12
C ASP A 284 -1.73 -19.37 -0.73
N ASP A 285 -3.04 -19.41 -0.48
CA ASP A 285 -3.61 -19.22 0.87
C ASP A 285 -3.28 -20.37 1.82
N LEU A 286 -2.89 -21.54 1.29
CA LEU A 286 -2.48 -22.68 2.11
C LEU A 286 -1.07 -22.51 2.70
N ILE A 287 -0.29 -21.54 2.22
CA ILE A 287 1.08 -21.29 2.67
C ILE A 287 1.12 -20.96 4.17
N ALA A 288 0.11 -20.26 4.71
CA ALA A 288 0.03 -19.95 6.13
C ALA A 288 0.12 -21.20 7.03
N PHE A 289 -0.38 -22.34 6.54
CA PHE A 289 -0.43 -23.59 7.30
C PHE A 289 0.88 -24.41 7.24
N THR A 290 1.89 -23.96 6.49
CA THR A 290 3.19 -24.66 6.45
C THR A 290 3.92 -24.55 7.78
N LEU A 291 3.79 -23.43 8.49
CA LEU A 291 4.43 -23.23 9.80
C LEU A 291 3.85 -24.17 10.88
N PRO A 292 2.53 -24.23 11.14
CA PRO A 292 1.99 -25.15 12.13
C PRO A 292 2.22 -26.62 11.75
N LEU A 293 2.18 -26.96 10.45
CA LEU A 293 2.51 -28.30 9.98
C LEU A 293 3.97 -28.65 10.28
N PHE A 294 4.91 -27.74 10.00
CA PHE A 294 6.32 -27.91 10.35
C PHE A 294 6.51 -28.11 11.85
N LEU A 295 5.88 -27.29 12.69
CA LEU A 295 5.98 -27.43 14.15
C LEU A 295 5.45 -28.80 14.62
N TYR A 296 4.29 -29.21 14.12
CA TYR A 296 3.69 -30.51 14.44
C TYR A 296 4.61 -31.68 14.08
N LEU A 297 5.18 -31.69 12.87
CA LEU A 297 6.00 -32.80 12.37
C LEU A 297 7.41 -32.85 12.98
N SER A 298 7.96 -31.72 13.44
CA SER A 298 9.38 -31.61 13.80
C SER A 298 9.67 -31.48 15.30
N THR A 299 8.65 -31.29 16.14
CA THR A 299 8.84 -31.06 17.59
C THR A 299 8.23 -32.15 18.48
N GLY A 300 7.42 -33.06 17.91
CA GLY A 300 6.74 -34.11 18.67
C GLY A 300 5.56 -33.63 19.52
N VAL A 301 5.21 -32.34 19.48
CA VAL A 301 4.03 -31.82 20.18
C VAL A 301 2.73 -32.26 19.49
N GLY A 302 1.64 -32.36 20.25
CA GLY A 302 0.32 -32.64 19.69
C GLY A 302 -0.18 -31.52 18.75
N LEU A 303 -1.06 -31.85 17.81
CA LEU A 303 -1.61 -30.92 16.82
C LEU A 303 -2.19 -29.64 17.46
N SER A 304 -2.93 -29.79 18.56
CA SER A 304 -3.50 -28.64 19.30
C SER A 304 -2.41 -27.68 19.79
N ALA A 305 -1.31 -28.19 20.34
CA ALA A 305 -0.20 -27.36 20.81
C ALA A 305 0.53 -26.67 19.65
N ALA A 306 0.74 -27.35 18.52
CA ALA A 306 1.32 -26.75 17.33
C ALA A 306 0.46 -25.59 16.78
N LEU A 307 -0.86 -25.77 16.76
CA LEU A 307 -1.81 -24.73 16.35
C LEU A 307 -1.82 -23.55 17.32
N TRP A 308 -1.81 -23.79 18.63
CA TRP A 308 -1.75 -22.73 19.64
C TRP A 308 -0.47 -21.90 19.52
N ASN A 309 0.69 -22.54 19.36
CA ASN A 309 1.96 -21.84 19.19
C ASN A 309 1.98 -21.02 17.90
N TRP A 310 1.43 -21.55 16.80
CA TRP A 310 1.27 -20.81 15.55
C TRP A 310 0.33 -19.61 15.69
N LEU A 311 -0.82 -19.77 16.34
CA LEU A 311 -1.75 -18.67 16.60
C LEU A 311 -1.12 -17.58 17.48
N HIS A 312 -0.27 -17.94 18.44
CA HIS A 312 0.50 -16.97 19.23
C HIS A 312 1.48 -16.18 18.36
N VAL A 313 2.24 -16.86 17.49
CA VAL A 313 3.16 -16.21 16.53
C VAL A 313 2.39 -15.27 15.60
N LEU A 314 1.23 -15.69 15.09
CA LEU A 314 0.35 -14.86 14.26
C LEU A 314 -0.15 -13.63 15.02
N ALA A 315 -0.66 -13.79 16.24
CA ALA A 315 -1.20 -12.69 17.04
C ALA A 315 -0.15 -11.62 17.33
N VAL A 316 1.08 -12.02 17.70
CA VAL A 316 2.19 -11.11 17.94
C VAL A 316 2.66 -10.46 16.63
N GLY A 317 2.78 -11.24 15.56
CA GLY A 317 3.14 -10.72 14.24
C GLY A 317 2.14 -9.69 13.72
N ALA A 318 0.84 -9.98 13.83
CA ALA A 318 -0.25 -9.10 13.44
C ALA A 318 -0.22 -7.78 14.23
N PHE A 319 -0.01 -7.86 15.55
CA PHE A 319 0.10 -6.68 16.40
C PHE A 319 1.22 -5.75 15.93
N PHE A 320 2.43 -6.27 15.76
CA PHE A 320 3.57 -5.44 15.35
C PHE A 320 3.46 -4.98 13.90
N PHE A 321 2.88 -5.79 13.01
CA PHE A 321 2.65 -5.39 11.63
C PHE A 321 1.67 -4.23 11.54
N GLY A 322 0.51 -4.33 12.21
CA GLY A 322 -0.46 -3.24 12.29
C GLY A 322 0.10 -2.01 12.99
N PHE A 323 0.84 -2.19 14.08
CA PHE A 323 1.49 -1.08 14.80
C PHE A 323 2.50 -0.35 13.90
N ILE A 324 3.42 -1.07 13.25
CA ILE A 324 4.41 -0.45 12.36
C ILE A 324 3.73 0.16 11.14
N GLY A 325 2.89 -0.59 10.42
CA GLY A 325 2.26 -0.15 9.17
C GLY A 325 1.36 1.07 9.35
N LEU A 326 0.49 1.07 10.36
CA LEU A 326 -0.45 2.17 10.60
C LEU A 326 0.17 3.34 11.37
N THR A 327 1.37 3.19 11.90
CA THR A 327 2.14 4.32 12.45
C THR A 327 3.41 4.59 11.63
N ALA A 328 3.39 4.22 10.35
CA ALA A 328 4.40 4.57 9.37
C ALA A 328 3.83 5.60 8.39
N ALA A 329 4.46 6.77 8.37
CA ALA A 329 4.47 7.75 7.28
C ALA A 329 3.15 8.42 6.80
N HIS A 330 1.98 7.79 6.88
CA HIS A 330 0.75 8.25 6.21
C HIS A 330 -0.35 8.80 7.12
N HIS A 331 -0.31 8.60 8.43
CA HIS A 331 -1.37 9.08 9.32
C HIS A 331 -0.85 10.16 10.27
N ASP A 332 -0.89 11.42 9.85
CA ASP A 332 -0.51 12.58 10.65
C ASP A 332 -1.31 13.84 10.24
N PRO A 333 -1.69 14.74 11.17
CA PRO A 333 -2.42 15.97 10.83
C PRO A 333 -1.67 16.96 9.94
N ARG A 334 -0.35 16.80 9.80
CA ARG A 334 0.49 17.68 8.98
C ARG A 334 0.54 17.27 7.51
N ILE A 335 0.02 16.10 7.16
CA ILE A 335 -0.03 15.59 5.79
C ILE A 335 -1.46 15.54 5.28
N LEU A 336 -1.55 15.57 3.96
CA LEU A 336 -2.81 15.63 3.25
C LEU A 336 -3.63 14.35 3.49
N HIS A 337 -4.89 14.53 3.83
CA HIS A 337 -5.95 13.53 3.77
C HIS A 337 -7.13 14.08 2.98
N ASP A 338 -7.87 13.23 2.27
CA ASP A 338 -9.07 13.71 1.57
C ASP A 338 -10.04 14.40 2.54
N GLY A 339 -10.63 15.51 2.09
CA GLY A 339 -11.34 16.47 2.94
C GLY A 339 -10.53 17.72 3.23
N ASP A 340 -9.19 17.63 3.28
CA ASP A 340 -8.31 18.79 3.39
C ASP A 340 -8.26 19.61 2.10
N ALA A 341 -7.85 20.87 2.23
CA ALA A 341 -7.58 21.73 1.09
C ALA A 341 -6.42 21.15 0.26
N GLN A 342 -6.69 20.95 -1.03
CA GLN A 342 -5.75 20.40 -1.98
C GLN A 342 -4.91 21.51 -2.62
N ARG A 343 -3.69 21.18 -3.07
CA ARG A 343 -2.90 22.10 -3.90
C ARG A 343 -3.62 22.42 -5.21
N THR A 344 -3.36 23.61 -5.74
CA THR A 344 -3.81 23.98 -7.10
C THR A 344 -3.05 23.18 -8.15
N ASP A 345 -1.74 23.03 -7.96
CA ASP A 345 -0.90 22.12 -8.75
C ASP A 345 -1.30 20.67 -8.48
N ARG A 346 -1.57 19.92 -9.55
CA ARG A 346 -2.07 18.54 -9.51
C ARG A 346 -1.03 17.52 -9.96
N ASP A 347 0.25 17.88 -9.98
CA ASP A 347 1.34 16.91 -10.21
C ASP A 347 1.24 15.75 -9.22
N TRP A 348 1.21 14.52 -9.75
CA TRP A 348 1.07 13.31 -8.95
C TRP A 348 2.22 13.11 -7.96
N GLY A 349 3.45 13.45 -8.33
CA GLY A 349 4.60 13.30 -7.44
C GLY A 349 4.58 14.28 -6.27
N LEU A 350 4.11 15.51 -6.50
CA LEU A 350 3.85 16.46 -5.42
C LEU A 350 2.76 15.97 -4.47
N TYR A 351 1.70 15.36 -4.99
CA TYR A 351 0.68 14.73 -4.15
C TYR A 351 1.26 13.63 -3.26
N GLN A 352 2.11 12.76 -3.80
CA GLN A 352 2.81 11.73 -3.02
C GLN A 352 3.63 12.34 -1.87
N MET A 353 4.37 13.42 -2.17
CA MET A 353 5.14 14.17 -1.16
C MET A 353 4.23 14.79 -0.09
N ASP A 354 3.03 15.24 -0.48
CA ASP A 354 2.05 15.88 0.41
C ASP A 354 1.41 14.90 1.41
N THR A 355 1.34 13.63 1.05
CA THR A 355 0.71 12.55 1.82
C THR A 355 1.68 11.72 2.67
N VAL A 356 2.97 12.03 2.67
CA VAL A 356 3.99 11.20 3.32
C VAL A 356 4.90 12.00 4.26
N ILE A 357 5.35 11.33 5.32
CA ILE A 357 6.44 11.76 6.18
C ILE A 357 7.40 10.58 6.35
N ASP A 358 8.67 10.77 6.04
CA ASP A 358 9.66 9.71 6.12
C ASP A 358 10.14 9.44 7.56
N ARG A 359 10.57 8.19 7.80
CA ARG A 359 11.08 7.75 9.10
C ARG A 359 12.61 7.88 9.15
N ARG A 360 13.13 9.00 9.67
CA ARG A 360 14.58 9.29 9.70
C ARG A 360 15.41 8.32 10.53
N ASP A 361 14.85 7.77 11.61
CA ASP A 361 15.61 7.00 12.61
C ASP A 361 15.98 5.58 12.17
N VAL A 362 15.56 5.15 10.97
CA VAL A 362 15.88 3.83 10.40
C VAL A 362 16.70 3.86 9.11
N LYS A 363 16.83 5.02 8.46
CA LYS A 363 17.48 5.16 7.14
C LYS A 363 18.95 4.75 7.10
N TRP A 364 19.61 4.62 8.25
CA TRP A 364 21.00 4.18 8.37
C TRP A 364 21.19 2.67 8.16
N SER A 365 20.12 1.86 8.15
CA SER A 365 20.19 0.41 8.02
C SER A 365 19.24 -0.14 6.95
N ASP A 366 19.80 -0.84 5.96
CA ASP A 366 19.01 -1.50 4.92
C ASP A 366 18.00 -2.52 5.52
N LEU A 367 18.34 -3.17 6.63
CA LEU A 367 17.42 -4.08 7.32
C LEU A 367 16.23 -3.31 7.93
N LEU A 368 16.50 -2.17 8.59
CA LEU A 368 15.44 -1.38 9.22
C LEU A 368 14.59 -0.66 8.18
N VAL A 369 15.18 -0.18 7.09
CA VAL A 369 14.43 0.36 5.94
C VAL A 369 13.48 -0.69 5.37
N LEU A 370 13.98 -1.90 5.11
CA LEU A 370 13.19 -3.02 4.55
C LEU A 370 12.06 -3.49 5.49
N THR A 371 12.23 -3.36 6.81
CA THR A 371 11.29 -3.91 7.80
C THR A 371 10.42 -2.87 8.49
N HIS A 372 10.71 -1.57 8.34
CA HIS A 372 10.03 -0.47 9.01
C HIS A 372 9.81 0.75 8.11
N PHE A 373 9.79 0.58 6.79
CA PHE A 373 9.35 1.60 5.83
C PHE A 373 10.17 2.91 5.87
N GLY A 374 11.50 2.82 5.92
CA GLY A 374 12.37 3.99 6.12
C GLY A 374 12.37 5.02 4.98
N ASP A 375 12.54 4.56 3.74
CA ASP A 375 12.62 5.39 2.53
C ASP A 375 11.25 5.54 1.86
N HIS A 376 10.22 5.87 2.64
CA HIS A 376 8.83 5.72 2.22
C HIS A 376 8.44 6.62 1.05
N ALA A 377 8.84 7.89 1.04
CA ALA A 377 8.56 8.82 -0.05
C ALA A 377 9.10 8.33 -1.40
N LEU A 378 10.37 7.90 -1.42
CA LEU A 378 10.99 7.32 -2.62
C LEU A 378 10.34 6.00 -3.02
N HIS A 379 9.95 5.19 -2.04
CA HIS A 379 9.25 3.94 -2.29
C HIS A 379 7.88 4.17 -2.95
N HIS A 380 7.09 5.15 -2.50
CA HIS A 380 5.82 5.52 -3.14
C HIS A 380 6.00 6.09 -4.55
N LEU A 381 7.04 6.90 -4.76
CA LEU A 381 7.34 7.49 -6.08
C LEU A 381 7.87 6.46 -7.10
N PHE A 382 8.58 5.43 -6.63
CA PHE A 382 9.22 4.39 -7.44
C PHE A 382 9.08 2.98 -6.82
N PRO A 383 7.85 2.46 -6.70
CA PRO A 383 7.56 1.27 -5.88
C PRO A 383 8.18 -0.02 -6.42
N THR A 384 8.52 -0.06 -7.72
CA THR A 384 9.12 -1.23 -8.36
C THR A 384 10.62 -1.37 -8.10
N LEU A 385 11.26 -0.36 -7.52
CA LEU A 385 12.67 -0.42 -7.15
C LEU A 385 12.85 -1.15 -5.83
N ASP A 386 13.88 -1.98 -5.75
CA ASP A 386 14.27 -2.62 -4.50
C ASP A 386 14.66 -1.59 -3.44
N HIS A 387 14.24 -1.80 -2.19
CA HIS A 387 14.59 -0.91 -1.07
C HIS A 387 16.11 -0.66 -0.96
N GLY A 388 16.96 -1.62 -1.35
CA GLY A 388 18.41 -1.44 -1.36
C GLY A 388 18.92 -0.40 -2.36
N VAL A 389 18.09 0.01 -3.33
CA VAL A 389 18.41 1.00 -4.38
C VAL A 389 17.96 2.41 -3.98
N LEU A 390 16.85 2.55 -3.25
CA LEU A 390 16.19 3.84 -3.00
C LEU A 390 17.11 4.90 -2.39
N LYS A 391 17.92 4.52 -1.39
CA LYS A 391 18.89 5.42 -0.73
C LYS A 391 19.84 6.16 -1.69
N HIS A 392 20.07 5.63 -2.88
CA HIS A 392 20.96 6.23 -3.88
C HIS A 392 20.29 7.34 -4.72
N LEU A 393 18.98 7.52 -4.56
CA LEU A 393 18.14 8.45 -5.32
C LEU A 393 17.84 9.76 -4.56
N TYR A 394 18.22 9.86 -3.28
CA TYR A 394 18.06 11.10 -2.51
C TYR A 394 18.72 12.32 -3.16
N PRO A 395 19.91 12.24 -3.79
CA PRO A 395 20.47 13.39 -4.49
C PRO A 395 19.55 13.92 -5.60
N GLU A 396 18.98 13.03 -6.42
CA GLU A 396 18.05 13.37 -7.49
C GLU A 396 16.72 13.92 -6.94
N LEU A 397 16.21 13.35 -5.84
CA LEU A 397 15.03 13.85 -5.14
C LEU A 397 15.27 15.24 -4.56
N ASN A 398 16.35 15.44 -3.81
CA ASN A 398 16.68 16.72 -3.18
C ASN A 398 16.85 17.85 -4.21
N GLN A 399 17.50 17.55 -5.35
CA GLN A 399 17.61 18.52 -6.45
C GLN A 399 16.23 18.90 -7.00
N THR A 400 15.33 17.94 -7.15
CA THR A 400 13.97 18.19 -7.67
C THR A 400 13.10 18.91 -6.65
N ILE A 401 13.22 18.59 -5.37
CA ILE A 401 12.53 19.29 -4.28
C ILE A 401 12.92 20.76 -4.24
N GLN A 402 14.20 21.09 -4.42
CA GLN A 402 14.67 22.48 -4.48
C GLN A 402 14.10 23.24 -5.69
N GLU A 403 14.04 22.59 -6.86
CA GLU A 403 13.56 23.20 -8.11
C GLU A 403 12.06 23.54 -8.08
N PHE A 404 11.25 22.69 -7.45
CA PHE A 404 9.78 22.84 -7.40
C PHE A 404 9.28 23.37 -6.04
N ASP A 405 10.19 23.85 -5.19
CA ASP A 405 9.91 24.39 -3.86
C ASP A 405 9.10 23.43 -2.95
N ALA A 406 9.29 22.12 -3.15
CA ALA A 406 8.62 21.07 -2.38
C ALA A 406 9.29 20.84 -1.01
N GLU A 407 8.79 19.88 -0.23
CA GLU A 407 9.37 19.50 1.06
C GLU A 407 9.38 17.98 1.23
N LEU A 408 10.53 17.41 1.65
CA LEU A 408 10.59 16.07 2.22
C LEU A 408 10.54 16.20 3.74
N ARG A 409 9.42 15.79 4.33
CA ARG A 409 9.23 15.81 5.79
C ARG A 409 9.75 14.52 6.40
N GLU A 410 10.43 14.64 7.53
CA GLU A 410 10.93 13.47 8.26
C GLU A 410 10.69 13.58 9.76
N MET A 411 10.46 12.45 10.42
CA MET A 411 10.45 12.35 11.89
C MET A 411 10.86 10.97 12.39
N ASN A 412 10.92 10.82 13.72
CA ASN A 412 11.13 9.52 14.34
C ASN A 412 9.79 8.81 14.59
N HIS A 413 9.84 7.52 14.94
CA HIS A 413 8.63 6.72 15.16
C HIS A 413 7.69 7.28 16.23
N TRP A 414 8.24 7.83 17.32
CA TRP A 414 7.43 8.48 18.36
C TRP A 414 6.60 9.64 17.82
N GLY A 415 7.17 10.42 16.88
CA GLY A 415 6.46 11.44 16.13
C GLY A 415 5.29 10.86 15.35
N HIS A 416 5.48 9.75 14.64
CA HIS A 416 4.42 9.10 13.89
C HIS A 416 3.32 8.50 14.77
N ILE A 417 3.66 7.84 15.88
CA ILE A 417 2.68 7.29 16.82
C ILE A 417 1.78 8.40 17.38
N LYS A 418 2.39 9.51 17.78
CA LYS A 418 1.66 10.71 18.22
C LYS A 418 0.80 11.27 17.09
N GLY A 419 1.38 11.42 15.89
CA GLY A 419 0.70 11.90 14.70
C GLY A 419 -0.53 11.09 14.36
N GLN A 420 -0.41 9.77 14.32
CA GLN A 420 -1.52 8.88 14.00
C GLN A 420 -2.65 8.96 15.03
N THR A 421 -2.30 9.03 16.32
CA THR A 421 -3.30 9.23 17.38
C THR A 421 -4.02 10.58 17.21
N GLN A 422 -3.28 11.65 16.90
CA GLN A 422 -3.88 12.96 16.63
C GLN A 422 -4.77 12.95 15.38
N GLN A 423 -4.36 12.24 14.32
CA GLN A 423 -5.14 12.11 13.10
C GLN A 423 -6.42 11.31 13.32
N LEU A 424 -6.37 10.23 14.10
CA LEU A 424 -7.57 9.47 14.49
C LEU A 424 -8.56 10.31 15.28
N LEU A 425 -8.11 11.31 16.05
CA LEU A 425 -8.96 12.22 16.81
C LEU A 425 -9.42 13.44 16.01
N ARG A 426 -8.85 13.66 14.83
CA ARG A 426 -9.10 14.83 13.99
C ARG A 426 -10.48 14.74 13.34
N MET A 427 -11.27 15.80 13.47
CA MET A 427 -12.62 15.90 12.90
C MET A 427 -12.77 16.99 11.85
N GLU A 428 -11.82 17.91 11.77
CA GLU A 428 -11.89 19.09 10.90
C GLU A 428 -10.81 19.04 9.82
N ALA A 429 -11.25 19.32 8.61
CA ALA A 429 -10.40 19.52 7.44
C ALA A 429 -9.45 20.70 7.64
N ASN A 430 -8.25 20.60 7.09
CA ASN A 430 -7.25 21.65 7.10
C ASN A 430 -7.54 22.57 5.90
N PRO A 431 -7.89 23.84 6.12
CA PRO A 431 -8.21 24.76 5.03
C PRO A 431 -6.98 25.24 4.28
N MET A 432 -5.76 24.99 4.80
CA MET A 432 -4.52 25.42 4.17
C MET A 432 -3.93 24.30 3.32
N PRO A 433 -3.75 24.51 2.00
CA PRO A 433 -3.16 23.51 1.14
C PRO A 433 -1.67 23.31 1.47
N PRO A 434 -1.12 22.10 1.24
CA PRO A 434 0.32 21.86 1.37
C PRO A 434 1.15 22.88 0.57
N GLY A 435 2.30 23.30 1.12
CA GLY A 435 3.18 24.32 0.53
C GLY A 435 2.74 25.78 0.74
N SER A 436 1.55 26.07 1.26
CA SER A 436 1.07 27.46 1.43
C SER A 436 1.75 28.26 2.54
N LYS A 437 2.40 27.59 3.51
CA LYS A 437 3.03 28.23 4.68
C LYS A 437 4.21 29.16 4.36
N LYS A 438 4.72 29.13 3.13
CA LYS A 438 5.81 30.02 2.68
C LYS A 438 5.33 31.42 2.22
N PHE A 439 4.01 31.62 2.11
CA PHE A 439 3.41 32.87 1.63
C PHE A 439 2.62 33.64 2.71
N MET A 440 2.81 33.32 3.99
CA MET A 440 2.30 34.10 5.13
C MET A 440 3.39 34.88 5.84
#